data_AF-A0A7X7BMP3-F1
#
_entry.id   AF-A0A7X7BMP3-F1
#
_cell.length_a   1.000
_cell.length_b   1.000
_cell.length_c   1.000
_cell.angle_alpha   90.00
_cell.angle_beta   90.00
_cell.angle_gamma   90.00
#
_symmetry.space_group_name_H-M   'P 1'
#
loop_
_entity.id
_entity.type
_entity.pdbx_description
1 polymer ?
#
loop_
_entity_poly.entity_id
_entity_poly.type
_entity_poly.pdbx_seq_one_letter_code
_entity_poly.pdbx_strand_id
1 'polypeptide(L)'
;YKEFPKDDRFLEIFRTRDIYNMNRCRYILGSLENWDNKSVVSLDNLTTEHIIPQNPDLSESWKNLLGNNWSEVQKKHLHSIGNLTLTAYNSEMSDSSFTDKLDMKGGFKESALRLNRYVVGQTTWGEQQVIERAAILSDVAKNAWPYPILSEDELAPYQKQENKSSQYSLESYDQLNPNTRVLFEKLNTRILNLSTFVKREFKKMYIAYKADTNFVDVVIQKSRLRLTVNMKYDDVVDPKGLCKDITDVGRWGNGDVDLALNSLEELDDVMKIIEQAFWQQGVD
;
A
#
# COMPACT_ATOMS: atom_id res chain seq x y z
N TYR A 1 5.40 8.86 8.69
CA TYR A 1 6.06 8.09 9.80
C TYR A 1 5.46 6.70 9.79
N LYS A 2 6.32 5.66 9.77
CA LYS A 2 5.90 4.27 9.65
C LYS A 2 5.59 3.72 11.04
N GLU A 3 4.33 3.39 11.30
CA GLU A 3 3.93 2.65 12.49
C GLU A 3 3.95 1.15 12.17
N PHE A 4 4.40 0.33 13.12
CA PHE A 4 4.30 -1.11 12.98
C PHE A 4 2.83 -1.53 13.20
N PRO A 5 2.17 -2.20 12.24
CA PRO A 5 0.75 -2.48 12.36
C PRO A 5 0.49 -3.48 13.49
N LYS A 6 -0.53 -3.22 14.31
CA LYS A 6 -1.07 -4.20 15.27
C LYS A 6 -1.69 -5.38 14.52
N ASP A 7 -1.78 -6.52 15.20
CA ASP A 7 -2.34 -7.75 14.65
C ASP A 7 -3.71 -7.53 13.99
N ASP A 8 -4.65 -6.84 14.62
CA ASP A 8 -5.98 -6.64 14.06
C ASP A 8 -5.94 -5.94 12.69
N ARG A 9 -5.15 -4.86 12.57
CA ARG A 9 -4.97 -4.13 11.32
C ARG A 9 -4.24 -4.98 10.28
N PHE A 10 -3.21 -5.72 10.69
CA PHE A 10 -2.49 -6.63 9.81
C PHE A 10 -3.44 -7.69 9.23
N LEU A 11 -4.21 -8.37 10.07
CA LEU A 11 -5.09 -9.48 9.67
C LEU A 11 -6.32 -9.00 8.88
N GLU A 12 -6.84 -7.80 9.15
CA GLU A 12 -7.89 -7.19 8.32
C GLU A 12 -7.43 -6.99 6.88
N ILE A 13 -6.26 -6.33 6.71
CA ILE A 13 -5.69 -6.06 5.39
C ILE A 13 -5.24 -7.36 4.72
N PHE A 14 -4.58 -8.27 5.44
CA PHE A 14 -4.04 -9.51 4.90
C PHE A 14 -5.10 -10.38 4.20
N ARG A 15 -6.35 -10.36 4.67
CA ARG A 15 -7.46 -11.13 4.10
C ARG A 15 -7.92 -10.62 2.74
N THR A 16 -7.80 -9.32 2.48
CA THR A 16 -8.41 -8.66 1.31
C THR A 16 -7.39 -8.06 0.35
N ARG A 17 -6.13 -7.94 0.78
CA ARG A 17 -5.06 -7.35 -0.02
C ARG A 17 -4.77 -8.20 -1.27
N ASP A 18 -4.46 -7.51 -2.36
CA ASP A 18 -3.86 -8.10 -3.56
C ASP A 18 -2.44 -8.58 -3.24
N ILE A 19 -2.35 -9.84 -2.82
CA ILE A 19 -1.09 -10.48 -2.43
C ILE A 19 -0.36 -10.99 -3.66
N TYR A 20 -1.10 -11.37 -4.72
CA TYR A 20 -0.51 -11.91 -5.94
C TYR A 20 0.47 -10.93 -6.58
N ASN A 21 0.08 -9.67 -6.72
CA ASN A 21 0.91 -8.64 -7.36
C ASN A 21 2.00 -8.06 -6.44
N MET A 22 2.10 -8.52 -5.19
CA MET A 22 3.22 -8.18 -4.32
C MET A 22 4.48 -8.94 -4.74
N ASN A 23 5.63 -8.25 -4.71
CA ASN A 23 6.95 -8.89 -4.87
C ASN A 23 7.29 -9.95 -3.81
N ARG A 24 6.44 -10.09 -2.77
CA ARG A 24 6.55 -11.06 -1.68
C ARG A 24 5.50 -12.17 -1.72
N CYS A 25 4.66 -12.28 -2.75
CA CYS A 25 3.61 -13.31 -2.87
C CYS A 25 4.12 -14.73 -2.53
N ARG A 26 5.17 -15.17 -3.22
CA ARG A 26 5.79 -16.48 -3.01
C ARG A 26 6.36 -16.66 -1.60
N TYR A 27 6.97 -15.62 -1.05
CA TYR A 27 7.48 -15.64 0.33
C TYR A 27 6.35 -15.80 1.34
N ILE A 28 5.23 -15.09 1.16
CA ILE A 28 4.05 -15.18 2.02
C ILE A 28 3.51 -16.61 1.99
N LEU A 29 3.19 -17.14 0.79
CA LEU A 29 2.65 -18.51 0.65
C LEU A 29 3.60 -19.57 1.21
N GLY A 30 4.91 -19.42 0.96
CA GLY A 30 5.92 -20.33 1.47
C GLY A 30 6.09 -20.28 2.99
N SER A 31 5.94 -19.10 3.60
CA SER A 31 5.98 -18.94 5.05
C SER A 31 4.76 -19.58 5.71
N LEU A 32 3.58 -19.48 5.08
CA LEU A 32 2.36 -20.16 5.55
C LEU A 32 2.49 -21.68 5.44
N GLU A 33 3.00 -22.20 4.32
CA GLU A 33 3.23 -23.65 4.13
C GLU A 33 4.21 -24.23 5.15
N ASN A 34 5.29 -23.49 5.41
CA ASN A 34 6.38 -23.95 6.26
C ASN A 34 6.21 -23.59 7.73
N TRP A 35 5.16 -22.84 8.10
CA TRP A 35 4.89 -22.54 9.50
C TRP A 35 4.54 -23.82 10.27
N ASP A 36 5.22 -24.01 11.40
CA ASP A 36 5.12 -25.23 12.24
C ASP A 36 5.28 -26.54 11.43
N ASN A 37 6.10 -26.51 10.36
CA ASN A 37 6.37 -27.65 9.53
C ASN A 37 7.82 -28.15 9.72
N LYS A 38 7.97 -29.28 10.40
CA LYS A 38 9.27 -29.95 10.61
C LYS A 38 9.87 -30.49 9.32
N SER A 39 9.06 -30.69 8.28
CA SER A 39 9.48 -31.12 6.95
C SER A 39 9.37 -29.94 5.99
N VAL A 40 10.34 -29.03 6.03
CA VAL A 40 10.37 -27.82 5.21
C VAL A 40 10.24 -28.17 3.73
N VAL A 41 9.28 -27.54 3.08
CA VAL A 41 9.01 -27.65 1.64
C VAL A 41 9.82 -26.58 0.90
N SER A 42 10.65 -27.00 -0.04
CA SER A 42 11.27 -26.08 -1.00
C SER A 42 10.23 -25.58 -2.01
N LEU A 43 10.31 -24.29 -2.36
CA LEU A 43 9.41 -23.64 -3.30
C LEU A 43 9.93 -23.66 -4.74
N ASP A 44 11.12 -24.19 -5.00
CA ASP A 44 11.83 -24.02 -6.28
C ASP A 44 11.01 -24.52 -7.48
N ASN A 45 10.30 -25.64 -7.30
CA ASN A 45 9.47 -26.26 -8.33
C ASN A 45 7.98 -25.94 -8.18
N LEU A 46 7.62 -25.04 -7.27
CA LEU A 46 6.24 -24.63 -7.04
C LEU A 46 6.01 -23.25 -7.65
N THR A 47 4.86 -23.06 -8.25
CA THR A 47 4.37 -21.76 -8.73
C THR A 47 3.07 -21.39 -8.04
N THR A 48 2.78 -20.10 -8.01
CA THR A 48 1.50 -19.60 -7.49
C THR A 48 0.38 -20.00 -8.45
N GLU A 49 -0.69 -20.57 -7.91
CA GLU A 49 -1.91 -20.91 -8.64
C GLU A 49 -3.09 -20.17 -8.04
N HIS A 50 -4.02 -19.78 -8.91
CA HIS A 50 -5.31 -19.20 -8.55
C HIS A 50 -6.38 -20.28 -8.59
N ILE A 51 -7.06 -20.52 -7.47
CA ILE A 51 -8.09 -21.56 -7.42
C ILE A 51 -9.27 -21.16 -8.32
N ILE A 52 -9.86 -19.97 -8.09
CA ILE A 52 -10.71 -19.27 -9.07
C ILE A 52 -9.79 -18.70 -10.15
N PRO A 53 -9.94 -19.09 -11.43
CA PRO A 53 -9.02 -18.68 -12.47
C PRO A 53 -8.98 -17.16 -12.73
N GLN A 54 -7.84 -16.70 -13.25
CA GLN A 54 -7.61 -15.29 -13.60
C GLN A 54 -8.35 -14.87 -14.88
N ASN A 55 -8.71 -15.81 -15.74
CA ASN A 55 -9.37 -15.52 -17.00
C ASN A 55 -10.71 -14.77 -16.76
N PRO A 56 -10.91 -13.57 -17.34
CA PRO A 56 -12.16 -12.84 -17.20
C PRO A 56 -13.35 -13.58 -17.82
N ASP A 57 -13.09 -14.45 -18.80
CA ASP A 57 -14.09 -15.29 -19.46
C ASP A 57 -14.13 -16.68 -18.81
N LEU A 58 -14.64 -16.74 -17.58
CA LEU A 58 -14.77 -17.98 -16.83
C LEU A 58 -15.66 -19.01 -17.56
N SER A 59 -15.36 -20.29 -17.37
CA SER A 59 -16.21 -21.38 -17.85
C SER A 59 -17.58 -21.36 -17.16
N GLU A 60 -18.59 -21.95 -17.80
CA GLU A 60 -19.93 -22.05 -17.23
C GLU A 60 -19.93 -22.80 -15.88
N SER A 61 -19.04 -23.78 -15.67
CA SER A 61 -18.91 -24.44 -14.37
C SER A 61 -18.51 -23.46 -13.26
N TRP A 62 -17.57 -22.55 -13.55
CA TRP A 62 -17.14 -21.54 -12.58
C TRP A 62 -18.23 -20.48 -12.34
N LYS A 63 -18.89 -19.99 -13.40
CA LYS A 63 -20.03 -19.06 -13.25
C LYS A 63 -21.13 -19.66 -12.40
N ASN A 64 -21.45 -20.94 -12.58
CA ASN A 64 -22.46 -21.63 -11.78
C ASN A 64 -22.06 -21.78 -10.30
N LEU A 65 -20.79 -22.08 -10.01
CA LEU A 65 -20.29 -22.17 -8.63
C LEU A 65 -20.26 -20.81 -7.92
N LEU A 66 -19.88 -19.75 -8.63
CA LEU A 66 -19.80 -18.39 -8.09
C LEU A 66 -21.16 -17.67 -8.06
N GLY A 67 -22.16 -18.15 -8.81
CA GLY A 67 -23.52 -17.63 -8.84
C GLY A 67 -23.69 -16.37 -9.68
N ASN A 68 -24.83 -15.69 -9.51
CA ASN A 68 -25.24 -14.55 -10.35
C ASN A 68 -24.23 -13.38 -10.35
N ASN A 69 -23.50 -13.19 -9.24
CA ASN A 69 -22.52 -12.11 -9.08
C ASN A 69 -21.08 -12.60 -9.34
N TRP A 70 -20.89 -13.66 -10.13
CA TRP A 70 -19.58 -14.30 -10.33
C TRP A 70 -18.47 -13.32 -10.70
N SER A 71 -18.77 -12.32 -11.54
CA SER A 71 -17.77 -11.36 -12.02
C SER A 71 -17.27 -10.43 -10.91
N GLU A 72 -18.17 -10.02 -10.00
CA GLU A 72 -17.82 -9.20 -8.85
C GLU A 72 -17.02 -10.01 -7.84
N VAL A 73 -17.47 -11.24 -7.56
CA VAL A 73 -16.79 -12.17 -6.65
C VAL A 73 -15.37 -12.46 -7.15
N GLN A 74 -15.22 -12.79 -8.43
CA GLN A 74 -13.91 -13.02 -9.04
C GLN A 74 -13.02 -11.79 -8.86
N LYS A 75 -13.44 -10.61 -9.33
CA LYS A 75 -12.62 -9.38 -9.24
C LYS A 75 -12.20 -9.05 -7.81
N LYS A 76 -13.10 -9.21 -6.84
CA LYS A 76 -12.86 -8.90 -5.43
C LYS A 76 -11.82 -9.83 -4.80
N HIS A 77 -11.84 -11.11 -5.18
CA HIS A 77 -11.11 -12.16 -4.47
C HIS A 77 -9.95 -12.77 -5.26
N LEU A 78 -9.82 -12.43 -6.55
CA LEU A 78 -8.89 -13.06 -7.47
C LEU A 78 -7.47 -13.13 -6.89
N HIS A 79 -6.97 -12.01 -6.40
CA HIS A 79 -5.61 -11.88 -5.88
C HIS A 79 -5.49 -11.95 -4.35
N SER A 80 -6.57 -12.33 -3.66
CA SER A 80 -6.58 -12.43 -2.19
C SER A 80 -5.95 -13.74 -1.71
N ILE A 81 -5.42 -13.75 -0.48
CA ILE A 81 -4.75 -14.93 0.08
C ILE A 81 -5.63 -16.19 0.08
N GLY A 82 -6.95 -16.01 0.22
CA GLY A 82 -7.91 -17.11 0.23
C GLY A 82 -8.00 -17.83 -1.11
N ASN A 83 -7.73 -17.15 -2.23
CA ASN A 83 -7.79 -17.73 -3.58
C ASN A 83 -6.43 -18.21 -4.11
N LEU A 84 -5.33 -17.90 -3.42
CA LEU A 84 -3.99 -18.22 -3.87
C LEU A 84 -3.43 -19.49 -3.21
N THR A 85 -2.70 -20.29 -3.97
CA THR A 85 -1.97 -21.43 -3.44
C THR A 85 -0.66 -21.69 -4.20
N LEU A 86 0.05 -22.75 -3.81
CA LEU A 86 1.23 -23.26 -4.50
C LEU A 86 0.93 -24.63 -5.12
N THR A 87 1.51 -24.88 -6.29
CA THR A 87 1.42 -26.16 -7.01
C THR A 87 2.61 -26.34 -7.95
N ALA A 88 2.97 -27.59 -8.26
CA ALA A 88 3.92 -27.94 -9.31
C ALA A 88 3.25 -28.13 -10.69
N TYR A 89 1.91 -28.14 -10.74
CA TYR A 89 1.10 -28.51 -11.92
C TYR A 89 0.24 -27.34 -12.42
N ASN A 90 0.76 -26.12 -12.30
CA ASN A 90 0.01 -24.90 -12.57
C ASN A 90 -0.45 -24.79 -14.02
N SER A 91 0.44 -25.16 -14.96
CA SER A 91 0.15 -25.18 -16.39
C SER A 91 -0.98 -26.13 -16.75
N GLU A 92 -1.08 -27.26 -16.06
CA GLU A 92 -2.09 -28.28 -16.28
C GLU A 92 -3.42 -27.91 -15.60
N MET A 93 -3.38 -27.24 -14.43
CA MET A 93 -4.57 -26.74 -13.73
C MET A 93 -5.24 -25.58 -14.49
N SER A 94 -4.52 -24.49 -14.76
CA SER A 94 -4.99 -23.37 -15.60
C SER A 94 -6.45 -22.95 -15.32
N ASP A 95 -7.28 -22.78 -16.35
CA ASP A 95 -8.71 -22.42 -16.25
C ASP A 95 -9.64 -23.63 -16.02
N SER A 96 -9.11 -24.79 -15.63
CA SER A 96 -9.92 -26.01 -15.43
C SER A 96 -10.97 -25.81 -14.34
N SER A 97 -12.00 -26.66 -14.36
CA SER A 97 -13.04 -26.60 -13.33
C SER A 97 -12.47 -26.90 -11.94
N PHE A 98 -13.14 -26.45 -10.89
CA PHE A 98 -12.71 -26.74 -9.52
C PHE A 98 -12.53 -28.25 -9.28
N THR A 99 -13.47 -29.06 -9.78
CA THR A 99 -13.43 -30.52 -9.69
C THR A 99 -12.22 -31.10 -10.42
N ASP A 100 -11.91 -30.62 -11.62
CA ASP A 100 -10.73 -31.08 -12.36
C ASP A 100 -9.44 -30.73 -11.62
N LYS A 101 -9.31 -29.49 -11.08
CA LYS A 101 -8.15 -29.09 -10.28
C LYS A 101 -7.99 -29.94 -9.01
N LEU A 102 -9.10 -30.38 -8.41
CA LEU A 102 -9.08 -31.28 -7.26
C LEU A 102 -8.61 -32.69 -7.64
N ASP A 103 -9.15 -33.27 -8.72
CA ASP A 103 -9.11 -34.70 -9.02
C ASP A 103 -8.07 -35.11 -10.09
N MET A 104 -7.55 -34.17 -10.88
CA MET A 104 -6.53 -34.48 -11.89
C MET A 104 -5.27 -35.08 -11.27
N LYS A 105 -4.47 -35.77 -12.09
CA LYS A 105 -3.13 -36.23 -11.68
C LYS A 105 -2.26 -35.02 -11.33
N GLY A 106 -1.68 -35.00 -10.13
CA GLY A 106 -0.98 -33.85 -9.57
C GLY A 106 -1.91 -32.75 -9.01
N GLY A 107 -3.22 -33.00 -9.00
CA GLY A 107 -4.26 -32.12 -8.48
C GLY A 107 -4.20 -31.92 -6.97
N PHE A 108 -5.10 -31.10 -6.43
CA PHE A 108 -5.06 -30.78 -5.00
C PHE A 108 -5.19 -32.00 -4.08
N LYS A 109 -5.96 -33.05 -4.47
CA LYS A 109 -6.05 -34.28 -3.66
C LYS A 109 -4.76 -35.10 -3.61
N GLU A 110 -3.88 -34.94 -4.60
CA GLU A 110 -2.55 -35.58 -4.62
C GLU A 110 -1.44 -34.66 -4.06
N SER A 111 -1.75 -33.39 -3.76
CA SER A 111 -0.79 -32.43 -3.22
C SER A 111 -0.43 -32.75 -1.76
N ALA A 112 0.87 -32.81 -1.48
CA ALA A 112 1.40 -32.94 -0.11
C ALA A 112 1.44 -31.62 0.68
N LEU A 113 1.12 -30.48 0.05
CA LEU A 113 1.21 -29.15 0.67
C LEU A 113 0.11 -28.94 1.71
N ARG A 114 0.50 -28.48 2.90
CA ARG A 114 -0.44 -28.14 3.99
C ARG A 114 -1.35 -26.98 3.61
N LEU A 115 -0.86 -26.05 2.81
CA LEU A 115 -1.57 -24.89 2.27
C LEU A 115 -2.83 -25.27 1.47
N ASN A 116 -2.86 -26.50 0.92
CA ASN A 116 -3.98 -27.04 0.16
C ASN A 116 -4.99 -27.84 1.02
N ARG A 117 -4.72 -28.06 2.32
CA ARG A 117 -5.54 -28.94 3.18
C ARG A 117 -7.01 -28.53 3.24
N TYR A 118 -7.30 -27.23 3.36
CA TYR A 118 -8.68 -26.74 3.38
C TYR A 118 -9.38 -26.97 2.03
N VAL A 119 -8.67 -26.74 0.93
CA VAL A 119 -9.17 -26.87 -0.46
C VAL A 119 -9.59 -28.31 -0.75
N VAL A 120 -8.75 -29.28 -0.36
CA VAL A 120 -9.01 -30.72 -0.52
C VAL A 120 -10.29 -31.19 0.16
N GLY A 121 -10.69 -30.53 1.26
CA GLY A 121 -11.90 -30.84 2.00
C GLY A 121 -13.19 -30.24 1.41
N GLN A 122 -13.10 -29.40 0.37
CA GLN A 122 -14.26 -28.74 -0.20
C GLN A 122 -14.86 -29.53 -1.37
N THR A 123 -16.18 -29.46 -1.50
CA THR A 123 -16.93 -29.98 -2.66
C THR A 123 -17.36 -28.88 -3.64
N THR A 124 -17.24 -27.62 -3.23
CA THR A 124 -17.56 -26.41 -3.99
C THR A 124 -16.50 -25.34 -3.72
N TRP A 125 -16.40 -24.34 -4.58
CA TRP A 125 -15.48 -23.22 -4.39
C TRP A 125 -16.12 -21.91 -4.83
N GLY A 126 -16.56 -21.12 -3.86
CA GLY A 126 -17.12 -19.78 -4.07
C GLY A 126 -16.61 -18.76 -3.05
N GLU A 127 -17.26 -17.60 -2.99
CA GLU A 127 -16.85 -16.49 -2.12
C GLU A 127 -16.71 -16.92 -0.64
N GLN A 128 -17.64 -17.74 -0.16
CA GLN A 128 -17.62 -18.21 1.22
C GLN A 128 -16.34 -19.00 1.52
N GLN A 129 -15.95 -19.95 0.66
CA GLN A 129 -14.74 -20.76 0.87
C GLN A 129 -13.47 -19.90 0.80
N VAL A 130 -13.44 -18.89 -0.07
CA VAL A 130 -12.31 -17.96 -0.15
C VAL A 130 -12.17 -17.16 1.15
N ILE A 131 -13.27 -16.62 1.69
CA ILE A 131 -13.26 -15.84 2.93
C ILE A 131 -12.87 -16.71 4.13
N GLU A 132 -13.45 -17.91 4.24
CA GLU A 132 -13.12 -18.86 5.31
C GLU A 132 -11.66 -19.29 5.26
N ARG A 133 -11.14 -19.63 4.07
CA ARG A 133 -9.72 -19.95 3.90
C ARG A 133 -8.83 -18.77 4.22
N ALA A 134 -9.18 -17.56 3.82
CA ALA A 134 -8.41 -16.37 4.16
C ALA A 134 -8.33 -16.16 5.68
N ALA A 135 -9.40 -16.42 6.43
CA ALA A 135 -9.38 -16.38 7.89
C ALA A 135 -8.44 -17.44 8.48
N ILE A 136 -8.52 -18.70 8.01
CA ILE A 136 -7.63 -19.78 8.46
C ILE A 136 -6.15 -19.42 8.21
N LEU A 137 -5.83 -18.91 7.01
CA LEU A 137 -4.46 -18.51 6.68
C LEU A 137 -4.01 -17.26 7.46
N SER A 138 -4.93 -16.40 7.88
CA SER A 138 -4.63 -15.27 8.76
C SER A 138 -4.21 -15.73 10.15
N ASP A 139 -4.85 -16.76 10.69
CA ASP A 139 -4.43 -17.35 11.98
C ASP A 139 -3.02 -17.96 11.89
N VAL A 140 -2.69 -18.60 10.76
CA VAL A 140 -1.32 -19.06 10.48
C VAL A 140 -0.36 -17.86 10.39
N ALA A 141 -0.71 -16.82 9.65
CA ALA A 141 0.09 -15.61 9.46
C ALA A 141 0.42 -14.92 10.80
N LYS A 142 -0.57 -14.81 11.70
CA LYS A 142 -0.39 -14.23 13.04
C LYS A 142 0.70 -14.94 13.85
N ASN A 143 0.78 -16.26 13.71
CA ASN A 143 1.78 -17.07 14.41
C ASN A 143 3.13 -17.07 13.69
N ALA A 144 3.14 -17.07 12.36
CA ALA A 144 4.36 -17.01 11.56
C ALA A 144 5.08 -15.65 11.66
N TRP A 145 4.31 -14.57 11.86
CA TRP A 145 4.81 -13.20 11.99
C TRP A 145 4.18 -12.53 13.23
N PRO A 146 4.60 -12.91 14.44
CA PRO A 146 4.03 -12.36 15.65
C PRO A 146 4.38 -10.87 15.78
N TYR A 147 3.46 -10.09 16.35
CA TYR A 147 3.77 -8.72 16.75
C TYR A 147 4.96 -8.70 17.72
N PRO A 148 5.96 -7.83 17.51
CA PRO A 148 7.15 -7.80 18.36
C PRO A 148 6.78 -7.38 19.78
N ILE A 149 7.16 -8.21 20.75
CA ILE A 149 7.11 -7.87 22.18
C ILE A 149 8.51 -7.44 22.55
N LEU A 150 8.69 -6.13 22.77
CA LEU A 150 9.96 -5.55 23.19
C LEU A 150 9.80 -4.99 24.61
N SER A 151 10.77 -5.28 25.47
CA SER A 151 10.88 -4.65 26.78
C SER A 151 11.23 -3.17 26.66
N GLU A 152 11.01 -2.40 27.73
CA GLU A 152 11.41 -1.00 27.78
C GLU A 152 12.92 -0.83 27.56
N ASP A 153 13.74 -1.72 28.12
CA ASP A 153 15.20 -1.71 27.96
C ASP A 153 15.64 -1.96 26.52
N GLU A 154 14.96 -2.87 25.80
CA GLU A 154 15.22 -3.14 24.37
C GLU A 154 14.79 -1.97 23.47
N LEU A 155 13.74 -1.23 23.86
CA LEU A 155 13.25 -0.07 23.15
C LEU A 155 14.10 1.19 23.41
N ALA A 156 14.69 1.32 24.59
CA ALA A 156 15.43 2.49 25.04
C ALA A 156 16.45 3.06 24.02
N PRO A 157 17.27 2.26 23.30
CA PRO A 157 18.20 2.80 22.30
C PRO A 157 17.53 3.26 20.99
N TYR A 158 16.32 2.77 20.69
CA TYR A 158 15.60 3.07 19.43
C TYR A 158 14.52 4.13 19.60
N GLN A 159 14.07 4.36 20.82
CA GLN A 159 13.27 5.54 21.15
C GLN A 159 14.15 6.76 20.90
N LYS A 160 13.90 7.45 19.78
CA LYS A 160 14.46 8.78 19.57
C LYS A 160 14.14 9.59 20.81
N GLN A 161 15.15 9.93 21.61
CA GLN A 161 15.07 11.13 22.42
C GLN A 161 14.57 12.20 21.47
N GLU A 162 13.41 12.80 21.74
CA GLU A 162 12.89 13.88 20.92
C GLU A 162 13.99 14.94 20.82
N ASN A 163 14.76 14.89 19.74
CA ASN A 163 15.85 15.81 19.50
C ASN A 163 15.19 17.14 19.14
N LYS A 164 14.89 17.92 20.19
CA LYS A 164 14.43 19.31 20.25
C LYS A 164 13.25 19.62 19.32
N SER A 165 12.19 20.16 19.91
CA SER A 165 11.23 21.00 19.19
C SER A 165 11.95 21.79 18.09
N SER A 166 11.41 21.80 16.86
CA SER A 166 12.03 22.53 15.75
C SER A 166 12.35 23.94 16.27
N GLN A 167 13.62 24.37 16.16
CA GLN A 167 14.06 25.70 16.60
C GLN A 167 13.20 26.83 15.99
N TYR A 168 12.54 26.52 14.88
CA TYR A 168 11.71 27.43 14.11
C TYR A 168 10.23 27.16 14.35
N SER A 169 9.44 28.24 14.27
CA SER A 169 7.98 28.23 14.24
C SER A 169 7.51 29.04 13.03
N LEU A 170 6.20 29.18 12.84
CA LEU A 170 5.67 30.07 11.81
C LEU A 170 6.16 31.52 12.00
N GLU A 171 6.34 31.94 13.25
CA GLU A 171 6.82 33.30 13.58
C GLU A 171 8.30 33.52 13.25
N SER A 172 9.03 32.49 12.82
CA SER A 172 10.46 32.60 12.46
C SER A 172 10.72 33.15 11.06
N TYR A 173 9.70 33.39 10.23
CA TYR A 173 9.87 33.82 8.84
C TYR A 173 9.60 35.32 8.67
N ASP A 174 10.64 36.08 8.31
CA ASP A 174 10.59 37.54 8.15
C ASP A 174 9.55 38.04 7.14
N GLN A 175 9.19 37.21 6.16
CA GLN A 175 8.23 37.56 5.10
C GLN A 175 6.77 37.32 5.49
N LEU A 176 6.52 36.74 6.68
CA LEU A 176 5.18 36.48 7.17
C LEU A 176 4.45 37.80 7.45
N ASN A 177 3.24 37.90 6.91
CA ASN A 177 2.34 39.04 7.14
C ASN A 177 0.89 38.54 7.20
N PRO A 178 -0.10 39.39 7.53
CA PRO A 178 -1.48 38.94 7.67
C PRO A 178 -2.04 38.19 6.45
N ASN A 179 -1.69 38.61 5.23
CA ASN A 179 -2.18 37.94 4.01
C ASN A 179 -1.53 36.55 3.84
N THR A 180 -0.20 36.49 3.90
CA THR A 180 0.52 35.21 3.72
C THR A 180 0.29 34.24 4.87
N ARG A 181 -0.01 34.73 6.08
CA ARG A 181 -0.48 33.91 7.19
C ARG A 181 -1.80 33.22 6.85
N VAL A 182 -2.79 33.95 6.30
CA VAL A 182 -4.07 33.36 5.90
C VAL A 182 -3.89 32.30 4.82
N LEU A 183 -3.08 32.59 3.78
CA LEU A 183 -2.75 31.61 2.75
C LEU A 183 -2.10 30.36 3.35
N PHE A 184 -1.13 30.56 4.24
CA PHE A 184 -0.40 29.46 4.87
C PHE A 184 -1.33 28.60 5.73
N GLU A 185 -2.16 29.19 6.59
CA GLU A 185 -3.03 28.41 7.47
C GLU A 185 -4.06 27.58 6.70
N LYS A 186 -4.61 28.13 5.60
CA LYS A 186 -5.54 27.40 4.74
C LYS A 186 -4.85 26.26 3.99
N LEU A 187 -3.69 26.52 3.40
CA LEU A 187 -2.88 25.50 2.75
C LEU A 187 -2.45 24.41 3.74
N ASN A 188 -1.93 24.81 4.90
CA ASN A 188 -1.48 23.93 5.96
C ASN A 188 -2.59 22.97 6.42
N THR A 189 -3.80 23.50 6.64
CA THR A 189 -4.94 22.68 7.04
C THR A 189 -5.26 21.62 5.98
N ARG A 190 -5.27 22.00 4.70
CA ARG A 190 -5.54 21.07 3.59
C ARG A 190 -4.48 19.99 3.48
N ILE A 191 -3.19 20.35 3.58
CA ILE A 191 -2.08 19.39 3.50
C ILE A 191 -2.10 18.41 4.69
N LEU A 192 -2.32 18.89 5.92
CA LEU A 192 -2.37 18.02 7.11
C LEU A 192 -3.59 17.08 7.10
N ASN A 193 -4.66 17.45 6.39
CA ASN A 193 -5.86 16.62 6.24
C ASN A 193 -5.74 15.56 5.14
N LEU A 194 -4.64 15.51 4.38
CA LEU A 194 -4.43 14.45 3.37
C LEU A 194 -4.32 13.07 4.04
N SER A 195 -3.67 12.99 5.20
CA SER A 195 -3.55 11.75 5.98
C SER A 195 -3.01 12.03 7.38
N THR A 196 -3.34 11.18 8.35
CA THR A 196 -2.77 11.21 9.70
C THR A 196 -1.26 10.97 9.72
N PHE A 197 -0.67 10.44 8.64
CA PHE A 197 0.77 10.23 8.52
C PHE A 197 1.54 11.47 8.07
N VAL A 198 0.85 12.53 7.61
CA VAL A 198 1.49 13.78 7.18
C VAL A 198 2.07 14.50 8.39
N LYS A 199 3.35 14.88 8.28
CA LYS A 199 4.06 15.67 9.29
C LYS A 199 4.57 16.96 8.68
N ARG A 200 4.48 18.03 9.48
CA ARG A 200 5.04 19.35 9.17
C ARG A 200 6.29 19.59 10.00
N GLU A 201 7.34 20.11 9.35
CA GLU A 201 8.56 20.54 10.02
C GLU A 201 8.92 21.97 9.60
N PHE A 202 9.11 22.86 10.58
CA PHE A 202 9.66 24.20 10.33
C PHE A 202 11.18 24.12 10.20
N LYS A 203 11.72 24.47 9.03
CA LYS A 203 13.16 24.61 8.78
C LYS A 203 13.52 26.09 8.74
N LYS A 204 14.82 26.39 8.77
CA LYS A 204 15.30 27.77 8.75
C LYS A 204 14.75 28.60 7.58
N MET A 205 14.61 27.99 6.40
CA MET A 205 14.29 28.70 5.15
C MET A 205 12.91 28.33 4.57
N TYR A 206 12.30 27.24 5.04
CA TYR A 206 11.07 26.70 4.45
C TYR A 206 10.33 25.80 5.45
N ILE A 207 9.08 25.51 5.15
CA ILE A 207 8.21 24.61 5.91
C ILE A 207 8.06 23.34 5.10
N ALA A 208 8.54 22.22 5.62
CA ALA A 208 8.51 20.94 4.93
C ALA A 208 7.28 20.12 5.33
N TYR A 209 6.60 19.53 4.35
CA TYR A 209 5.57 18.53 4.57
C TYR A 209 6.04 17.16 4.07
N LYS A 210 5.89 16.14 4.92
CA LYS A 210 6.42 14.81 4.70
C LYS A 210 5.39 13.74 5.03
N ALA A 211 5.42 12.65 4.27
CA ALA A 211 4.72 11.41 4.61
C ALA A 211 5.75 10.30 4.82
N ASP A 212 6.18 9.66 3.74
CA ASP A 212 7.33 8.76 3.70
C ASP A 212 8.62 9.55 3.45
N THR A 213 8.59 10.47 2.50
CA THR A 213 9.62 11.49 2.25
C THR A 213 8.98 12.88 2.12
N ASN A 214 9.76 13.95 1.92
CA ASN A 214 9.21 15.27 1.62
C ASN A 214 8.39 15.19 0.32
N PHE A 215 7.16 15.71 0.31
CA PHE A 215 6.36 15.84 -0.92
C PHE A 215 6.12 17.29 -1.32
N VAL A 216 6.13 18.23 -0.36
CA VAL A 216 6.06 19.66 -0.66
C VAL A 216 6.81 20.48 0.39
N ASP A 217 7.58 21.44 -0.09
CA ASP A 217 8.25 22.46 0.73
C ASP A 217 7.63 23.83 0.42
N VAL A 218 7.33 24.60 1.47
CA VAL A 218 6.68 25.91 1.38
C VAL A 218 7.62 27.02 1.86
N VAL A 219 7.88 27.98 0.99
CA VAL A 219 8.64 29.19 1.29
C VAL A 219 7.69 30.38 1.34
N ILE A 220 7.67 31.09 2.47
CA ILE A 220 6.88 32.31 2.63
C ILE A 220 7.63 33.47 1.95
N GLN A 221 6.98 34.13 0.99
CA GLN A 221 7.47 35.35 0.35
C GLN A 221 6.55 36.53 0.71
N LYS A 222 6.96 37.77 0.40
CA LYS A 222 6.24 38.98 0.80
C LYS A 222 4.75 39.00 0.39
N SER A 223 4.41 38.45 -0.77
CA SER A 223 3.06 38.54 -1.35
C SER A 223 2.43 37.20 -1.70
N ARG A 224 3.13 36.08 -1.48
CA ARG A 224 2.69 34.74 -1.91
C ARG A 224 3.41 33.64 -1.13
N LEU A 225 2.92 32.42 -1.25
CA LEU A 225 3.69 31.23 -0.90
C LEU A 225 4.30 30.66 -2.17
N ARG A 226 5.59 30.34 -2.13
CA ARG A 226 6.25 29.56 -3.17
C ARG A 226 6.31 28.11 -2.69
N LEU A 227 5.94 27.18 -3.54
CA LEU A 227 5.90 25.77 -3.26
C LEU A 227 6.85 25.04 -4.21
N THR A 228 7.65 24.14 -3.65
CA THR A 228 8.43 23.18 -4.43
C THR A 228 7.84 21.80 -4.16
N VAL A 229 7.35 21.16 -5.21
CA VAL A 229 6.69 19.85 -5.15
C VAL A 229 7.68 18.78 -5.59
N ASN A 230 7.81 17.74 -4.77
CA ASN A 230 8.79 16.68 -4.98
C ASN A 230 8.24 15.60 -5.92
N MET A 231 8.24 15.92 -7.22
CA MET A 231 7.85 15.06 -8.34
C MET A 231 8.67 15.49 -9.56
N LYS A 232 8.87 14.59 -10.54
CA LYS A 232 9.46 14.97 -11.84
C LYS A 232 8.50 15.87 -12.60
N TYR A 233 9.01 16.90 -13.26
CA TYR A 233 8.17 17.83 -14.00
C TYR A 233 7.31 17.14 -15.07
N ASP A 234 7.91 16.19 -15.80
CA ASP A 234 7.23 15.42 -16.86
C ASP A 234 6.09 14.52 -16.35
N ASP A 235 6.07 14.18 -15.06
CA ASP A 235 5.06 13.33 -14.46
C ASP A 235 3.84 14.14 -13.95
N VAL A 236 3.92 15.47 -13.93
CA VAL A 236 2.85 16.32 -13.37
C VAL A 236 1.69 16.48 -14.35
N VAL A 237 0.49 16.18 -13.88
CA VAL A 237 -0.76 16.52 -14.57
C VAL A 237 -1.17 17.94 -14.17
N ASP A 238 -0.81 18.91 -15.00
CA ASP A 238 -1.09 20.34 -14.79
C ASP A 238 -1.84 20.97 -15.98
N PRO A 239 -3.17 20.79 -16.07
CA PRO A 239 -3.97 21.32 -17.16
C PRO A 239 -4.07 22.86 -17.15
N LYS A 240 -3.66 23.52 -16.05
CA LYS A 240 -3.74 24.98 -15.89
C LYS A 240 -2.40 25.69 -16.08
N GLY A 241 -1.31 24.93 -16.27
CA GLY A 241 0.03 25.50 -16.48
C GLY A 241 0.53 26.32 -15.29
N LEU A 242 0.19 25.91 -14.07
CA LEU A 242 0.63 26.53 -12.83
C LEU A 242 2.10 26.25 -12.50
N CYS A 243 2.59 25.11 -12.95
CA CYS A 243 3.89 24.56 -12.62
C CYS A 243 4.98 25.15 -13.51
N LYS A 244 6.17 25.28 -12.95
CA LYS A 244 7.39 25.63 -13.66
C LYS A 244 8.39 24.51 -13.50
N ASP A 245 8.96 24.11 -14.62
CA ASP A 245 10.09 23.20 -14.65
C ASP A 245 11.28 23.91 -14.03
N ILE A 246 11.84 23.24 -13.04
CA ILE A 246 12.99 23.71 -12.33
C ILE A 246 14.09 22.64 -12.23
N THR A 247 14.01 21.56 -13.00
CA THR A 247 14.95 20.40 -12.97
C THR A 247 16.42 20.82 -12.99
N ASP A 248 16.79 21.76 -13.88
CA ASP A 248 18.19 22.20 -14.08
C ASP A 248 18.59 23.42 -13.21
N VAL A 249 17.75 23.81 -12.25
CA VAL A 249 18.03 24.96 -11.39
C VAL A 249 18.84 24.50 -10.18
N GLY A 250 20.09 24.96 -10.07
CA GLY A 250 20.93 24.69 -8.91
C GLY A 250 20.32 25.25 -7.60
N ARG A 251 19.72 24.38 -6.79
CA ARG A 251 19.11 24.74 -5.50
C ARG A 251 19.25 23.64 -4.45
N TRP A 252 18.94 24.02 -3.23
CA TRP A 252 18.83 23.12 -2.09
C TRP A 252 17.38 22.62 -2.01
N GLY A 253 17.13 21.33 -2.26
CA GLY A 253 15.79 20.74 -2.15
C GLY A 253 15.60 19.53 -3.08
N ASN A 254 14.53 18.78 -2.86
CA ASN A 254 14.11 17.67 -3.71
C ASN A 254 12.87 18.10 -4.51
N GLY A 255 12.86 17.84 -5.83
CA GLY A 255 11.72 18.12 -6.69
C GLY A 255 12.02 19.04 -7.87
N ASP A 256 11.28 18.80 -8.95
CA ASP A 256 11.47 19.45 -10.26
C ASP A 256 10.34 20.43 -10.60
N VAL A 257 9.41 20.66 -9.65
CA VAL A 257 8.14 21.37 -9.89
C VAL A 257 8.00 22.56 -8.95
N ASP A 258 7.94 23.77 -9.50
CA ASP A 258 7.72 25.01 -8.74
C ASP A 258 6.34 25.59 -9.05
N LEU A 259 5.63 26.03 -8.02
CA LEU A 259 4.38 26.77 -8.20
C LEU A 259 4.20 27.79 -7.07
N ALA A 260 3.21 28.67 -7.23
CA ALA A 260 2.90 29.71 -6.25
C ALA A 260 1.43 29.67 -5.85
N LEU A 261 1.17 29.99 -4.59
CA LEU A 261 -0.16 30.32 -4.09
C LEU A 261 -0.20 31.82 -3.79
N ASN A 262 -0.89 32.57 -4.64
CA ASN A 262 -1.01 34.03 -4.55
C ASN A 262 -2.33 34.47 -3.90
N SER A 263 -3.39 33.66 -4.05
CA SER A 263 -4.71 33.92 -3.48
C SER A 263 -5.37 32.61 -3.01
N LEU A 264 -6.45 32.71 -2.24
CA LEU A 264 -7.22 31.52 -1.83
C LEU A 264 -8.03 30.90 -2.97
N GLU A 265 -8.25 31.62 -4.07
CA GLU A 265 -8.96 31.11 -5.25
C GLU A 265 -8.13 30.05 -5.99
N GLU A 266 -6.81 30.14 -5.90
CA GLU A 266 -5.86 29.19 -6.49
C GLU A 266 -5.65 27.93 -5.62
N LEU A 267 -6.17 27.92 -4.39
CA LEU A 267 -5.86 26.89 -3.39
C LEU A 267 -6.23 25.48 -3.86
N ASP A 268 -7.39 25.31 -4.49
CA ASP A 268 -7.84 24.00 -4.93
C ASP A 268 -7.00 23.46 -6.09
N ASP A 269 -6.51 24.32 -6.98
CA ASP A 269 -5.66 23.89 -8.07
C ASP A 269 -4.24 23.58 -7.59
N VAL A 270 -3.70 24.40 -6.68
CA VAL A 270 -2.42 24.13 -6.02
C VAL A 270 -2.48 22.81 -5.24
N MET A 271 -3.57 22.53 -4.53
CA MET A 271 -3.74 21.27 -3.80
C MET A 271 -3.76 20.05 -4.71
N LYS A 272 -4.35 20.12 -5.90
CA LYS A 272 -4.32 19.01 -6.88
C LYS A 272 -2.91 18.65 -7.31
N ILE A 273 -1.98 19.62 -7.38
CA ILE A 273 -0.57 19.33 -7.70
C ILE A 273 0.12 18.68 -6.49
N ILE A 274 -0.13 19.20 -5.28
CA ILE A 274 0.44 18.64 -4.04
C ILE A 274 -0.03 17.19 -3.81
N GLU A 275 -1.32 16.92 -4.06
CA GLU A 275 -1.92 15.60 -3.92
C GLU A 275 -1.23 14.56 -4.82
N GLN A 276 -0.87 14.92 -6.06
CA GLN A 276 -0.15 14.01 -6.95
C GLN A 276 1.17 13.54 -6.34
N ALA A 277 1.98 14.46 -5.78
CA ALA A 277 3.25 14.11 -5.13
C ALA A 277 3.06 13.34 -3.82
N PHE A 278 1.97 13.58 -3.09
CA PHE A 278 1.63 12.78 -1.91
C PHE A 278 1.27 11.33 -2.30
N TRP A 279 0.38 11.14 -3.28
CA TRP A 279 -0.07 9.82 -3.71
C TRP A 279 1.01 9.01 -4.43
N GLN A 280 1.95 9.67 -5.12
CA GLN A 280 3.11 8.99 -5.73
C GLN A 280 3.98 8.25 -4.71
N GLN A 281 3.93 8.63 -3.42
CA GLN A 281 4.68 7.95 -2.37
C GLN A 281 4.09 6.58 -1.97
N GLY A 282 2.94 6.16 -2.52
CA GLY A 282 2.31 4.88 -2.23
C GLY A 282 1.76 4.78 -0.80
N VAL A 283 1.34 5.93 -0.24
CA VAL A 283 0.76 6.03 1.11
C VAL A 283 -0.75 5.75 1.00
N ASP A 284 -1.10 4.46 0.96
CA ASP A 284 -2.46 3.93 1.18
C ASP A 284 -2.62 3.40 2.62
#